data_AF-A0A432QKR6-F1
#
_entry.id   AF-A0A432QKR6-F1
#
_cell.length_a   1.000
_cell.length_b   1.000
_cell.length_c   1.000
_cell.angle_alpha   90.00
_cell.angle_beta   90.00
_cell.angle_gamma   90.00
#
_symmetry.space_group_name_H-M   'P 1'
#
loop_
_entity.id
_entity.type
_entity.pdbx_description
1 polymer ?
#
loop_
_entity_poly.entity_id
_entity_poly.type
_entity_poly.pdbx_seq_one_letter_code
_entity_poly.pdbx_strand_id
1 'polypeptide(L)'
;MQKGLVVLLAGLLAVVLSTVATYARPGKRYDKSTDTCRILTSGKLNWDSDHWGKGAQKFKEVCKSCHTRNNDKGAKFLYMESFSSKGWNAIFAKKRKKCAQDGSWDVLSKEELLAVNDYLYRNANDTYDPNDADTCG
;
A
#
# COMPACT_ATOMS: atom_id res chain seq x y z
N MET A 1 -44.08 -3.57 29.80
CA MET A 1 -42.63 -3.27 29.88
C MET A 1 -41.76 -4.20 29.01
N GLN A 2 -42.11 -5.47 28.82
CA GLN A 2 -41.28 -6.46 28.11
C GLN A 2 -41.12 -6.22 26.59
N LYS A 3 -42.16 -5.71 25.90
CA LYS A 3 -42.11 -5.44 24.45
C LYS A 3 -41.17 -4.29 24.06
N GLY A 4 -41.06 -3.26 24.90
CA GLY A 4 -40.17 -2.12 24.65
C GLY A 4 -38.69 -2.49 24.77
N LEU A 5 -38.36 -3.37 25.73
CA LEU A 5 -37.00 -3.88 25.92
C LEU A 5 -36.53 -4.72 24.72
N VAL A 6 -37.41 -5.54 24.15
CA VAL A 6 -37.10 -6.38 22.97
C VAL A 6 -36.87 -5.52 21.72
N VAL A 7 -37.66 -4.47 21.51
CA VAL A 7 -37.48 -3.53 20.39
C VAL A 7 -36.18 -2.74 20.53
N LEU A 8 -35.83 -2.30 21.75
CA LEU A 8 -34.55 -1.62 22.03
C LEU A 8 -33.34 -2.54 21.80
N LEU A 9 -33.40 -3.79 22.24
CA LEU A 9 -32.34 -4.79 22.02
C LEU A 9 -32.18 -5.13 20.54
N ALA A 10 -33.29 -5.30 19.80
CA ALA A 10 -33.25 -5.54 18.37
C ALA A 10 -32.69 -4.33 17.58
N GLY A 11 -33.02 -3.11 18.00
CA GLY A 11 -32.47 -1.88 17.43
C GLY A 11 -30.96 -1.74 17.66
N LEU A 12 -30.49 -2.03 18.88
CA LEU A 12 -29.06 -2.01 19.21
C LEU A 12 -28.27 -3.07 18.42
N LEU A 13 -28.84 -4.28 18.25
CA LEU A 13 -28.20 -5.34 17.46
C LEU A 13 -28.07 -4.96 15.98
N ALA A 14 -29.06 -4.27 15.41
CA ALA A 14 -29.03 -3.80 14.03
C ALA A 14 -27.96 -2.72 13.78
N VAL A 15 -27.70 -1.85 14.77
CA VAL A 15 -26.64 -0.83 14.71
C VAL A 15 -25.23 -1.45 14.77
N VAL A 16 -25.05 -2.52 15.56
CA VAL A 16 -23.75 -3.23 15.63
C VAL A 16 -23.43 -3.97 14.33
N LEU A 17 -24.45 -4.53 13.67
CA LEU A 17 -24.31 -5.28 12.41
C LEU A 17 -24.05 -4.40 11.17
N SER A 18 -24.22 -3.08 11.28
CA SER A 18 -24.06 -2.14 10.14
C SER A 18 -22.70 -1.44 10.10
N THR A 19 -21.72 -1.91 10.88
CA THR A 19 -20.34 -1.40 10.80
C THR A 19 -19.64 -1.91 9.54
N VAL A 20 -19.72 -1.16 8.45
CA VAL A 20 -18.81 -1.33 7.32
C VAL A 20 -17.41 -0.92 7.77
N ALA A 21 -16.43 -1.82 7.66
CA ALA A 21 -15.04 -1.50 7.94
C ALA A 21 -14.55 -0.48 6.91
N THR A 22 -14.53 0.79 7.28
CA THR A 22 -13.91 1.84 6.48
C THR A 22 -12.42 1.82 6.75
N TYR A 23 -11.64 1.47 5.73
CA TYR A 23 -10.18 1.56 5.80
C TYR A 23 -9.77 2.95 5.32
N ALA A 24 -9.01 3.67 6.13
CA ALA A 24 -8.48 4.98 5.75
C ALA A 24 -7.40 4.92 4.65
N ARG A 25 -6.97 3.71 4.24
CA ARG A 25 -5.90 3.49 3.26
C ARG A 25 -6.16 2.22 2.47
N PRO A 26 -5.58 2.04 1.26
CA PRO A 26 -5.75 0.83 0.47
C PRO A 26 -5.54 -0.43 1.31
N GLY A 27 -6.55 -1.29 1.30
CA GLY A 27 -6.55 -2.57 1.99
C GLY A 27 -6.09 -3.73 1.14
N LYS A 28 -6.04 -3.58 -0.20
CA LYS A 28 -5.55 -4.62 -1.10
C LYS A 28 -5.04 -4.07 -2.43
N ARG A 29 -4.16 -4.82 -3.10
CA ARG A 29 -3.73 -4.53 -4.47
C ARG A 29 -3.55 -5.79 -5.30
N TYR A 30 -3.87 -5.72 -6.59
CA TYR A 30 -3.49 -6.74 -7.56
C TYR A 30 -1.99 -6.60 -7.91
N ASP A 31 -1.24 -7.70 -7.81
CA ASP A 31 0.13 -7.76 -8.29
C ASP A 31 0.22 -8.53 -9.60
N LYS A 32 0.61 -7.83 -10.68
CA LYS A 32 0.74 -8.43 -12.01
C LYS A 32 1.91 -9.40 -12.14
N SER A 33 2.93 -9.28 -11.29
CA SER A 33 4.15 -10.10 -11.40
C SER A 33 4.00 -11.48 -10.75
N THR A 34 3.05 -11.60 -9.81
CA THR A 34 2.72 -12.86 -9.16
C THR A 34 1.31 -13.34 -9.48
N ASP A 35 0.50 -12.55 -10.18
CA ASP A 35 -0.91 -12.83 -10.47
C ASP A 35 -1.73 -13.10 -9.19
N THR A 36 -1.54 -12.24 -8.18
CA THR A 36 -2.18 -12.41 -6.87
C THR A 36 -2.79 -11.13 -6.35
N CYS A 37 -3.96 -11.25 -5.71
CA CYS A 37 -4.52 -10.22 -4.84
C CYS A 37 -3.76 -10.20 -3.51
N ARG A 38 -3.09 -9.09 -3.20
CA ARG A 38 -2.31 -8.90 -1.97
C ARG A 38 -3.16 -8.15 -0.95
N ILE A 39 -3.46 -8.80 0.17
CA ILE A 39 -4.28 -8.23 1.25
C ILE A 39 -3.37 -7.50 2.24
N LEU A 40 -3.44 -6.17 2.25
CA LEU A 40 -2.58 -5.28 3.03
C LEU A 40 -3.20 -4.89 4.38
N THR A 41 -4.42 -5.34 4.69
CA THR A 41 -5.10 -5.07 5.97
C THR A 41 -4.96 -6.18 6.99
N SER A 42 -4.36 -7.32 6.65
CA SER A 42 -4.23 -8.45 7.56
C SER A 42 -2.85 -9.11 7.51
N GLY A 43 -2.53 -9.82 8.59
CA GLY A 43 -1.33 -10.64 8.71
C GLY A 43 -0.02 -9.87 8.48
N LYS A 44 0.96 -10.59 7.93
CA LYS A 44 2.32 -10.08 7.68
C LYS A 44 2.35 -8.86 6.76
N LEU A 45 1.49 -8.82 5.74
CA LEU A 45 1.49 -7.72 4.77
C LEU A 45 0.97 -6.41 5.37
N ASN A 46 0.08 -6.47 6.36
CA ASN A 46 -0.31 -5.27 7.10
C ASN A 46 0.88 -4.62 7.79
N TRP A 47 1.72 -5.41 8.46
CA TRP A 47 2.92 -4.90 9.11
C TRP A 47 3.97 -4.42 8.09
N ASP A 48 4.26 -5.23 7.08
CA ASP A 48 5.34 -4.96 6.13
C ASP A 48 5.10 -3.76 5.22
N SER A 49 3.83 -3.43 4.96
CA SER A 49 3.44 -2.28 4.13
C SER A 49 3.27 -0.98 4.93
N ASP A 50 3.50 -0.99 6.24
CA ASP A 50 3.42 0.20 7.08
C ASP A 50 4.73 1.02 7.09
N HIS A 51 4.69 2.23 7.65
CA HIS A 51 5.84 3.16 7.68
C HIS A 51 7.07 2.63 8.46
N TRP A 52 6.88 1.65 9.33
CA TRP A 52 7.91 0.94 10.09
C TRP A 52 8.17 -0.48 9.57
N GLY A 53 7.44 -0.90 8.53
CA GLY A 53 7.51 -2.25 7.98
C GLY A 53 8.71 -2.46 7.06
N LYS A 54 8.87 -3.72 6.62
CA LYS A 54 9.94 -4.13 5.71
C LYS A 54 9.96 -3.32 4.41
N GLY A 55 8.80 -2.98 3.85
CA GLY A 55 8.70 -2.18 2.63
C GLY A 55 9.25 -0.77 2.79
N ALA A 56 8.91 -0.09 3.89
CA ALA A 56 9.41 1.24 4.21
C ALA A 56 10.93 1.24 4.47
N GLN A 57 11.42 0.22 5.17
CA GLN A 57 12.86 0.05 5.39
C GLN A 57 13.61 -0.09 4.06
N LYS A 58 13.19 -1.01 3.19
CA LYS A 58 13.85 -1.23 1.89
C LYS A 58 13.71 -0.05 0.93
N PHE A 59 12.60 0.67 0.97
CA PHE A 59 12.46 1.93 0.25
C PHE A 59 13.50 2.96 0.69
N LYS A 60 13.73 3.10 2.00
CA LYS A 60 14.73 4.03 2.55
C LYS A 60 16.16 3.60 2.21
N GLU A 61 16.47 2.32 2.33
CA GLU A 61 17.80 1.77 2.08
C GLU A 61 18.19 1.85 0.60
N VAL A 62 17.30 1.44 -0.31
CA VAL A 62 17.65 1.23 -1.73
C VAL A 62 17.18 2.37 -2.62
N CYS A 63 15.95 2.84 -2.46
CA CYS A 63 15.44 3.90 -3.33
C CYS A 63 15.88 5.28 -2.84
N LYS A 64 15.70 5.58 -1.55
CA LYS A 64 16.01 6.91 -1.01
C LYS A 64 17.50 7.21 -0.98
N SER A 65 18.40 6.22 -0.98
CA SER A 65 19.86 6.44 -1.06
C SER A 65 20.29 7.19 -2.32
N CYS A 66 19.54 7.05 -3.41
CA CYS A 66 19.71 7.84 -4.63
C CYS A 66 18.78 9.06 -4.64
N HIS A 67 17.59 8.95 -4.04
CA HIS A 67 16.56 9.98 -4.06
C HIS A 67 16.50 10.85 -2.77
N THR A 68 17.66 11.25 -2.25
CA THR A 68 17.80 12.23 -1.16
C THR A 68 17.83 13.67 -1.69
N ARG A 69 17.60 14.66 -0.80
CA ARG A 69 17.73 16.08 -1.17
C ARG A 69 19.20 16.34 -1.47
N ASN A 70 19.47 17.12 -2.51
CA ASN A 70 20.83 17.51 -2.91
C ASN A 70 21.76 16.31 -3.19
N ASN A 71 21.23 15.22 -3.75
CA ASN A 71 22.08 14.11 -4.18
C ASN A 71 22.94 14.52 -5.39
N ASP A 72 24.08 13.87 -5.51
CA ASP A 72 25.06 13.97 -6.58
C ASP A 72 24.71 13.13 -7.82
N LYS A 73 23.66 12.30 -7.73
CA LYS A 73 23.25 11.34 -8.77
C LYS A 73 22.27 11.93 -9.80
N GLY A 74 21.92 13.21 -9.69
CA GLY A 74 20.94 13.88 -10.55
C GLY A 74 19.50 13.35 -10.40
N ALA A 75 19.23 12.55 -9.37
CA ALA A 75 17.91 11.98 -9.14
C ALA A 75 16.99 13.00 -8.45
N LYS A 76 15.73 13.07 -8.85
CA LYS A 76 14.76 13.93 -8.14
C LYS A 76 14.52 13.38 -6.73
N PHE A 77 14.25 14.26 -5.77
CA PHE A 77 13.81 13.81 -4.45
C PHE A 77 12.54 12.97 -4.56
N LEU A 78 12.47 11.86 -3.83
CA LEU A 78 11.37 10.91 -3.91
C LEU A 78 10.65 10.78 -2.58
N TYR A 79 9.34 10.86 -2.61
CA TYR A 79 8.42 10.60 -1.50
C TYR A 79 7.54 9.39 -1.84
N MET A 80 6.91 8.78 -0.84
CA MET A 80 5.89 7.77 -1.09
C MET A 80 4.68 8.37 -1.84
N GLU A 81 4.35 9.63 -1.62
CA GLU A 81 3.26 10.34 -2.30
C GLU A 81 3.66 10.87 -3.69
N SER A 82 4.85 10.50 -4.22
CA SER A 82 5.27 10.98 -5.55
C SER A 82 4.43 10.41 -6.71
N PHE A 83 3.66 9.35 -6.46
CA PHE A 83 2.72 8.77 -7.41
C PHE A 83 1.43 8.33 -6.69
N SER A 84 0.37 8.14 -7.46
CA SER A 84 -0.84 7.41 -7.03
C SER A 84 -0.54 5.93 -6.80
N SER A 85 -1.44 5.23 -6.10
CA SER A 85 -1.37 3.80 -5.80
C SER A 85 -1.20 3.00 -7.09
N LYS A 86 -2.07 3.27 -8.07
CA LYS A 86 -1.98 2.71 -9.43
C LYS A 86 -0.68 3.09 -10.14
N GLY A 87 -0.21 4.32 -9.95
CA GLY A 87 1.04 4.82 -10.53
C GLY A 87 2.27 4.06 -10.03
N TRP A 88 2.34 3.76 -8.73
CA TRP A 88 3.36 2.90 -8.15
C TRP A 88 3.27 1.48 -8.66
N ASN A 89 2.08 0.88 -8.62
CA ASN A 89 1.91 -0.49 -9.09
C ASN A 89 2.35 -0.66 -10.54
N ALA A 90 2.06 0.32 -11.40
CA ALA A 90 2.50 0.34 -12.78
C ALA A 90 4.02 0.51 -12.95
N ILE A 91 4.70 1.24 -12.05
CA ILE A 91 6.17 1.36 -12.06
C ILE A 91 6.81 -0.01 -11.86
N PHE A 92 6.38 -0.73 -10.83
CA PHE A 92 6.96 -2.02 -10.47
C PHE A 92 6.61 -3.09 -11.50
N ALA A 93 5.35 -3.14 -11.97
CA ALA A 93 4.91 -4.12 -12.95
C ALA A 93 5.61 -3.97 -14.32
N LYS A 94 5.85 -2.73 -14.77
CA LYS A 94 6.44 -2.46 -16.10
C LYS A 94 7.93 -2.16 -16.06
N LYS A 95 8.54 -2.10 -14.87
CA LYS A 95 9.92 -1.62 -14.66
C LYS A 95 10.22 -0.32 -15.45
N ARG A 96 9.29 0.64 -15.43
CA ARG A 96 9.31 1.80 -16.35
C ARG A 96 10.36 2.87 -16.04
N LYS A 97 11.09 2.73 -14.93
CA LYS A 97 12.07 3.71 -14.46
C LYS A 97 13.47 3.21 -14.76
N LYS A 98 14.39 4.11 -15.12
CA LYS A 98 15.78 3.76 -15.46
C LYS A 98 16.45 2.88 -14.40
N CYS A 99 16.26 3.21 -13.12
CA CYS A 99 16.79 2.42 -11.99
C CYS A 99 16.24 0.99 -11.89
N ALA A 100 15.08 0.71 -12.48
CA ALA A 100 14.52 -0.64 -12.57
C ALA A 100 15.04 -1.41 -13.80
N GLN A 101 15.62 -0.71 -14.78
CA GLN A 101 16.11 -1.25 -16.05
C GLN A 101 17.64 -1.43 -16.05
N ASP A 102 18.36 -0.62 -15.29
CA ASP A 102 19.83 -0.64 -15.19
C ASP A 102 20.36 -1.54 -14.06
N GLY A 103 19.47 -2.31 -13.41
CA GLY A 103 19.83 -3.25 -12.35
C GLY A 103 20.01 -2.61 -10.96
N SER A 104 19.74 -1.31 -10.78
CA SER A 104 19.83 -0.69 -9.44
C SER A 104 18.90 -1.34 -8.39
N TRP A 105 17.91 -2.13 -8.83
CA TRP A 105 16.98 -2.87 -7.98
C TRP A 105 17.43 -4.30 -7.68
N ASP A 106 18.47 -4.81 -8.35
CA ASP A 106 18.87 -6.23 -8.28
C ASP A 106 19.49 -6.60 -6.91
N VAL A 107 19.79 -5.61 -6.08
CA VAL A 107 20.16 -5.81 -4.67
C VAL A 107 19.00 -6.27 -3.79
N LEU A 108 17.76 -6.16 -4.27
CA LEU A 108 16.55 -6.60 -3.59
C LEU A 108 16.09 -7.96 -4.14
N SER A 109 15.71 -8.87 -3.24
CA SER A 109 14.95 -10.06 -3.62
C SER A 109 13.59 -9.70 -4.23
N LYS A 110 12.96 -10.65 -4.93
CA LYS A 110 11.61 -10.48 -5.49
C LYS A 110 10.61 -10.12 -4.38
N GLU A 111 10.70 -10.79 -3.24
CA GLU A 111 9.82 -10.56 -2.08
C GLU A 111 10.04 -9.18 -1.47
N GLU A 112 11.27 -8.66 -1.47
CA GLU A 112 11.57 -7.31 -1.03
C GLU A 112 11.03 -6.25 -1.98
N LEU A 113 11.15 -6.46 -3.29
CA LEU A 113 10.54 -5.58 -4.28
C LEU A 113 9.01 -5.54 -4.14
N LEU A 114 8.39 -6.69 -3.88
CA LEU A 114 6.95 -6.76 -3.58
C LEU A 114 6.60 -5.97 -2.33
N ALA A 115 7.39 -6.10 -1.25
CA ALA A 115 7.18 -5.35 -0.01
C ALA A 115 7.34 -3.84 -0.21
N VAL A 116 8.32 -3.40 -1.00
CA VAL A 116 8.49 -1.98 -1.36
C VAL A 116 7.28 -1.47 -2.13
N ASN A 117 6.78 -2.23 -3.12
CA ASN A 117 5.58 -1.86 -3.85
C ASN A 117 4.33 -1.85 -2.96
N ASP A 118 4.16 -2.83 -2.06
CA ASP A 118 3.08 -2.85 -1.06
C ASP A 118 3.07 -1.57 -0.21
N TYR A 119 4.24 -1.17 0.28
CA TYR A 119 4.42 0.05 1.06
C TYR A 119 4.10 1.31 0.23
N LEU A 120 4.67 1.44 -0.97
CA LEU A 120 4.47 2.63 -1.80
C LEU A 120 3.04 2.76 -2.32
N TYR A 121 2.39 1.63 -2.64
CA TYR A 121 0.98 1.58 -3.00
C TYR A 121 0.10 2.04 -1.85
N ARG A 122 0.33 1.51 -0.65
CA ARG A 122 -0.52 1.77 0.53
C ARG A 122 -0.40 3.19 1.08
N ASN A 123 0.69 3.88 0.80
CA ASN A 123 1.03 5.21 1.31
C ASN A 123 1.26 6.21 0.14
N ALA A 124 0.55 6.01 -0.95
CA ALA A 124 0.59 6.83 -2.15
C ALA A 124 -0.15 8.17 -1.95
N ASN A 125 -0.11 9.04 -2.96
CA ASN A 125 -0.76 10.35 -2.91
C ASN A 125 -2.29 10.27 -2.71
N ASP A 126 -2.90 9.22 -3.23
CA ASP A 126 -4.33 8.92 -3.24
C ASP A 126 -4.71 7.92 -2.14
N THR A 127 -3.85 7.71 -1.14
CA THR A 127 -4.10 6.74 -0.06
C THR A 127 -5.44 6.95 0.64
N TYR A 128 -5.87 8.19 0.81
CA TYR A 128 -7.14 8.51 1.47
C TYR A 128 -8.29 8.73 0.48
N ASP A 129 -8.09 8.47 -0.82
CA ASP A 129 -9.14 8.56 -1.83
C ASP A 129 -10.01 7.29 -1.80
N PRO A 130 -11.30 7.41 -1.45
CA PRO A 130 -12.20 6.26 -1.37
C PRO A 130 -12.49 5.59 -2.73
N ASN A 131 -12.12 6.21 -3.86
CA ASN A 131 -12.47 5.72 -5.19
C ASN A 131 -11.34 4.97 -5.93
N ASP A 132 -10.08 5.14 -5.53
CA ASP A 132 -8.92 4.77 -6.37
C ASP A 132 -8.01 3.68 -5.77
N ALA A 133 -8.21 3.33 -4.50
CA ALA A 133 -7.22 2.60 -3.72
C ALA A 133 -7.30 1.06 -3.81
N ASP A 134 -8.49 0.46 -3.83
CA ASP A 134 -8.64 -1.00 -3.68
C ASP A 134 -9.02 -1.70 -5.00
N THR A 135 -8.07 -2.42 -5.60
CA THR A 135 -8.30 -3.22 -6.81
C THR A 135 -7.61 -4.58 -6.72
N CYS A 136 -8.32 -5.65 -7.10
CA CYS A 136 -7.74 -6.98 -7.27
C CYS A 136 -7.93 -7.55 -8.68
N GLY A 137 -8.06 -6.66 -9.68
CA GLY A 137 -8.53 -7.01 -11.02
C GLY A 137 -9.98 -6.64 -11.19
#